data_AF-M3H1C7-F1
#
_entry.id   AF-M3H1C7-F1
#
_cell.length_a   1.000
_cell.length_b   1.000
_cell.length_c   1.000
_cell.angle_alpha   90.00
_cell.angle_beta   90.00
_cell.angle_gamma   90.00
#
_symmetry.space_group_name_H-M   'P 1'
#
loop_
_entity.id
_entity.type
_entity.pdbx_description
1 polymer ?
#
loop_
_entity_poly.entity_id
_entity_poly.type
_entity_poly.pdbx_seq_one_letter_code
_entity_poly.pdbx_strand_id
1 'polypeptide(L)' 'MTFKPGAFKSNLLFLFVLLGALLLCMIAALMLGDYKISIAKILDVLNLKIFDTPAAGISKMDQTVIFEIRMPKI' A
#
# COMPACT_ATOMS: atom_id res chain seq x y z
N MET A 1 15.13 34.75 1.11
CA MET A 1 14.74 33.61 1.97
C MET A 1 16.02 32.97 2.51
N THR A 2 16.30 33.13 3.79
CA THR A 2 17.52 32.60 4.44
C THR A 2 17.39 31.09 4.59
N PHE A 3 18.22 30.33 3.86
CA PHE A 3 18.24 28.88 3.91
C PHE A 3 18.87 28.45 5.26
N LYS A 4 18.04 28.05 6.23
CA LYS A 4 18.49 27.46 7.50
C LYS A 4 18.80 25.97 7.27
N PRO A 5 20.08 25.53 7.28
CA PRO A 5 20.46 24.16 6.93
C PRO A 5 19.87 23.10 7.87
N GLY A 6 19.62 23.46 9.14
CA GLY A 6 19.00 22.57 10.13
C GLY A 6 17.51 22.28 9.88
N ALA A 7 16.78 23.21 9.25
CA ALA A 7 15.37 23.00 8.91
C ALA A 7 15.22 21.97 7.77
N PHE A 8 16.20 21.89 6.86
CA PHE A 8 16.15 20.98 5.72
C PHE A 8 16.28 19.50 6.15
N LYS A 9 17.18 19.19 7.09
CA LYS A 9 17.40 17.81 7.59
C LYS A 9 16.20 17.31 8.40
N SER A 10 15.58 18.18 9.20
CA SER A 10 14.37 17.87 9.97
C SER A 10 13.15 17.72 9.08
N ASN A 11 12.98 18.58 8.06
CA ASN A 11 11.88 18.47 7.09
C ASN A 11 12.01 17.23 6.21
N LEU A 12 13.22 16.83 5.84
CA LEU A 12 13.47 15.60 5.08
C LEU A 12 13.14 14.35 5.90
N LEU A 13 13.61 14.29 7.16
CA LEU A 13 13.24 13.21 8.09
C LEU A 13 11.74 13.16 8.33
N PHE A 14 11.10 14.32 8.51
CA PHE A 14 9.66 14.42 8.65
C PHE A 14 8.94 13.88 7.41
N LEU A 15 9.39 14.23 6.20
CA LEU A 15 8.86 13.69 4.95
C LEU A 15 9.00 12.17 4.87
N PHE A 16 10.14 11.60 5.27
CA PHE A 16 10.32 10.14 5.31
C PHE A 16 9.38 9.46 6.30
N VAL A 17 9.22 10.03 7.49
CA VAL A 17 8.26 9.52 8.49
C VAL A 17 6.84 9.60 7.97
N LEU A 18 6.48 10.71 7.32
CA LEU A 18 5.15 10.91 6.75
C LEU A 18 4.88 9.93 5.61
N LEU A 19 5.87 9.69 4.75
CA LEU A 19 5.80 8.70 3.67
C LEU A 19 5.63 7.28 4.23
N GLY A 20 6.38 6.95 5.28
CA GLY A 20 6.26 5.67 5.97
C GLY A 20 4.87 5.47 6.60
N ALA A 21 4.36 6.51 7.27
CA ALA A 21 3.01 6.50 7.84
C ALA A 21 1.94 6.35 6.75
N LEU A 22 2.10 7.04 5.62
CA LEU A 22 1.20 6.93 4.47
C LEU A 22 1.14 5.51 3.91
N LEU A 23 2.31 4.88 3.72
CA LEU A 23 2.39 3.49 3.24
C LEU A 23 1.72 2.52 4.22
N LEU A 24 1.95 2.69 5.52
CA LEU A 24 1.30 1.88 6.55
C LEU A 24 -0.22 2.04 6.53
N CYS A 25 -0.72 3.27 6.37
CA CYS A 25 -2.16 3.55 6.26
C CYS A 25 -2.78 2.91 5.02
N MET A 26 -2.11 2.96 3.85
CA MET A 26 -2.60 2.28 2.65
C MET A 26 -2.72 0.76 2.87
N ILE A 27 -1.69 0.12 3.44
CA ILE A 27 -1.68 -1.32 3.72
C ILE A 27 -2.80 -1.69 4.71
N ALA A 28 -2.97 -0.90 5.76
CA ALA A 28 -4.04 -1.11 6.73
C ALA A 28 -5.43 -0.95 6.11
N ALA A 29 -5.66 0.09 5.31
CA ALA A 29 -6.91 0.32 4.60
C ALA A 29 -7.23 -0.80 3.59
N LEU A 30 -6.20 -1.37 2.95
CA LEU A 30 -6.35 -2.53 2.08
C LEU A 30 -6.74 -3.81 2.84
N MET A 31 -6.40 -3.93 4.14
CA MET A 31 -6.82 -5.07 4.97
C MET A 31 -8.20 -4.90 5.60
N LEU A 32 -8.53 -3.68 5.98
CA LEU A 32 -9.81 -3.35 6.61
C LEU A 32 -10.99 -3.54 5.64
N GLY A 33 -11.85 -4.51 5.95
CA GLY A 33 -13.12 -4.75 5.28
C GLY A 33 -13.71 -6.12 5.61
N ASP A 34 -15.00 -6.30 5.34
CA ASP A 34 -15.74 -7.54 5.64
C ASP A 34 -15.14 -8.80 5.01
N TYR A 35 -14.53 -8.65 3.84
CA TYR A 35 -13.85 -9.74 3.16
C TYR A 35 -12.44 -9.93 3.74
N LYS A 36 -12.24 -11.00 4.52
CA LYS A 36 -10.97 -11.31 5.19
C LYS A 36 -9.90 -11.74 4.18
N ILE A 37 -9.02 -10.82 3.82
CA ILE A 37 -7.86 -11.11 2.97
C ILE A 37 -6.59 -11.04 3.83
N SER A 38 -5.77 -12.09 3.76
CA SER A 38 -4.44 -12.11 4.38
C SER A 38 -3.46 -11.21 3.64
N ILE A 39 -2.51 -10.62 4.37
CA ILE A 39 -1.42 -9.78 3.85
C ILE A 39 -0.68 -10.46 2.70
N ALA A 40 -0.39 -11.76 2.85
CA ALA A 40 0.30 -12.56 1.84
C ALA A 40 -0.48 -12.60 0.53
N LYS A 41 -1.81 -12.76 0.60
CA LYS A 41 -2.68 -12.75 -0.58
C LYS A 41 -2.76 -11.38 -1.25
N ILE A 42 -2.74 -10.29 -0.48
CA ILE A 42 -2.70 -8.93 -1.03
C ILE A 42 -1.39 -8.72 -1.81
N LEU A 43 -0.26 -9.14 -1.23
CA LEU A 43 1.04 -9.06 -1.87
C LEU A 43 1.10 -9.90 -3.16
N ASP A 44 0.55 -11.12 -3.12
CA ASP A 44 0.46 -12.01 -4.28
C ASP A 44 -0.44 -11.42 -5.39
N VAL A 45 -1.57 -10.80 -5.04
CA VAL A 45 -2.47 -10.12 -5.97
C VAL A 45 -1.81 -8.88 -6.59
N LEU A 46 -1.06 -8.11 -5.81
CA LEU A 46 -0.26 -6.97 -6.31
C LEU A 46 0.87 -7.44 -7.24
N ASN A 47 1.58 -8.50 -6.86
CA ASN A 47 2.66 -9.08 -7.68
C ASN A 47 2.13 -9.64 -9.00
N LEU A 48 0.96 -10.28 -9.00
CA LEU A 48 0.34 -10.78 -10.22
C LEU A 48 0.02 -9.64 -11.21
N LYS A 49 -0.42 -8.47 -10.72
CA LYS A 49 -0.72 -7.31 -11.58
C LYS A 49 0.54 -6.65 -12.16
N ILE A 50 1.66 -6.68 -11.44
CA ILE A 50 2.91 -5.98 -11.84
C ILE A 50 3.84 -6.90 -12.65
N PHE A 51 3.93 -8.18 -12.28
CA PHE A 51 4.90 -9.13 -12.84
C PHE A 51 4.24 -10.28 -13.60
N ASP A 52 2.92 -10.27 -13.77
CA ASP A 52 2.14 -11.32 -14.45
C ASP A 52 2.46 -12.73 -13.94
N THR A 53 2.93 -12.82 -12.69
CA THR A 53 3.37 -14.09 -12.10
C THR A 53 2.16 -14.75 -11.45
N PRO A 54 1.71 -15.91 -11.95
CA PRO A 54 0.56 -16.60 -11.38
C PRO A 54 0.97 -17.19 -10.03
N ALA A 55 0.61 -16.51 -8.93
CA ALA A 55 0.74 -17.10 -7.61
C ALA A 55 -0.34 -18.17 -7.41
N ALA A 56 0.10 -19.38 -7.05
CA ALA A 56 -0.79 -20.51 -6.83
C ALA A 56 -1.75 -20.22 -5.66
N GLY A 57 -3.05 -20.05 -5.96
CA GLY A 57 -4.11 -19.90 -4.95
C GLY A 57 -4.80 -18.53 -4.86
N ILE A 58 -4.53 -17.60 -5.79
CA ILE A 58 -5.31 -16.36 -5.89
C ILE A 58 -6.67 -16.64 -6.53
N SER A 59 -7.75 -16.33 -5.82
CA SER A 59 -9.11 -16.35 -6.39
C SER A 59 -9.36 -15.11 -7.25
N LYS A 60 -10.13 -15.24 -8.33
CA LYS A 60 -10.64 -14.08 -9.10
C LYS A 60 -11.38 -13.08 -8.21
N MET A 61 -12.04 -13.56 -7.15
CA MET A 61 -12.74 -12.71 -6.19
C MET A 61 -11.78 -11.90 -5.31
N ASP A 62 -10.62 -12.46 -4.95
CA ASP A 62 -9.57 -11.75 -4.20
C ASP A 62 -9.03 -10.57 -5.06
N GLN A 63 -8.87 -10.78 -6.37
CA GLN A 63 -8.43 -9.74 -7.30
C GLN A 63 -9.47 -8.62 -7.46
N THR A 64 -10.74 -8.95 -7.69
CA THR A 64 -11.82 -7.95 -7.84
C THR A 64 -11.98 -7.11 -6.58
N VAL A 65 -11.98 -7.73 -5.40
CA VAL A 65 -12.13 -6.99 -4.13
C VAL A 65 -10.96 -6.04 -3.91
N ILE A 66 -9.73 -6.46 -4.19
CA ILE A 66 -8.55 -5.60 -4.00
C ILE A 66 -8.50 -4.48 -5.04
N PHE A 67 -8.63 -4.81 -6.33
CA PHE A 67 -8.37 -3.86 -7.43
C PHE A 67 -9.57 -3.00 -7.82
N GLU A 68 -10.78 -3.55 -7.80
CA GLU A 68 -11.97 -2.84 -8.29
C GLU A 68 -12.77 -2.19 -7.16
N ILE A 69 -12.57 -2.63 -5.91
CA ILE A 69 -13.34 -2.12 -4.76
C ILE A 69 -12.46 -1.37 -3.77
N ARG A 70 -11.38 -1.98 -3.27
CA ARG A 70 -10.54 -1.37 -2.22
C ARG A 70 -9.59 -0.32 -2.78
N MET A 71 -8.82 -0.63 -3.83
CA MET A 71 -7.88 0.32 -4.43
C MET A 71 -8.50 1.65 -4.88
N PRO A 72 -9.66 1.69 -5.56
CA PRO A 72 -10.25 2.96 -6.01
C PRO A 72 -10.82 3.80 -4.86
N LYS A 73 -11.09 3.16 -3.71
CA LYS A 73 -11.66 3.81 -2.52
C LYS A 73 -10.58 4.42 -1.62
N ILE A 74 -9.34 3.90 -1.70
CA ILE A 74 -8.16 4.36 -0.96
C ILE A 74 -7.48 5.48 -1.74
#